data_AF-A0A7K0TWL7-F1
#
_entry.id   AF-A0A7K0TWL7-F1
#
_cell.length_a   1.000
_cell.length_b   1.000
_cell.length_c   1.000
_cell.angle_alpha   90.00
_cell.angle_beta   90.00
_cell.angle_gamma   90.00
#
_symmetry.space_group_name_H-M   'P 1'
#
loop_
_entity.id
_entity.type
_entity.pdbx_description
1 polymer ?
#
loop_
_entity_poly.entity_id
_entity_poly.type
_entity_poly.pdbx_seq_one_letter_code
_entity_poly.pdbx_strand_id
1 'polypeptide(L)'
;MSATSNKSKNDENFVHLHVHTEYSMLDGAAKISELVDEVAKQEMPAVAMTDHGNVFGAFEFHKLAKKAGVKPIIGIEAYVAPESRFDKRRVKWAEGGEDDVSGGGAYTHMTLLAEDNSGLSNLFKLSSLASLEGFYYKPRMDRELLSKYAKGIIATTGCAGGEIQTRLRMGNYKEAIRAASQLQDIFGKDNYFLEIMDHNIDIEKRTFTDLIKLGKELNMPLLATNDLHYTHHEDSSAHEVLLCIQSGSTLADPKRFKFENSEFYLKSAKQMRELFKDFPESCDNTLLIAERCNTTMREGENLLPRFTVPNGETEDSWLIKQANLGLAKKMAGKIPPNYQERLDFELEVMIKMGFPGYFLVVSDLCNHAREVGIRVGPGRGSAAGSLVSYSLGITGLDPIKFGLLFERFLNPERISMPDIDLDFDERRRSEMIQYATTKYGDDRVAQIITYGTIKSKQAIKDSTRVLGYPYALGEKLTKSLPPSVMGKDISLAGVF
;
A
#
# COMPACT_ATOMS: atom_id res chain seq x y z
N MET A 1 11.65 -18.79 45.46
CA MET A 1 12.28 -19.01 44.14
C MET A 1 11.19 -19.62 43.28
N SER A 2 10.63 -19.04 42.21
CA SER A 2 11.13 -18.13 41.19
C SER A 2 9.92 -17.33 40.68
N ALA A 3 9.92 -16.01 40.87
CA ALA A 3 8.93 -15.08 40.29
C ALA A 3 9.62 -13.81 39.77
N THR A 4 10.90 -13.91 39.40
CA THR A 4 11.76 -12.78 39.06
C THR A 4 12.44 -12.91 37.70
N SER A 5 12.10 -13.88 36.84
CA SER A 5 12.82 -14.09 35.57
C SER A 5 12.16 -13.51 34.30
N ASN A 6 10.94 -12.99 34.33
CA ASN A 6 10.28 -12.47 33.11
C ASN A 6 10.46 -10.97 32.85
N LYS A 7 11.16 -10.25 33.74
CA LYS A 7 11.39 -8.81 33.63
C LYS A 7 12.73 -8.43 32.99
N SER A 8 13.38 -9.32 32.23
CA SER A 8 14.79 -9.12 31.81
C SER A 8 15.17 -9.54 30.38
N LYS A 9 14.20 -9.78 29.48
CA LYS A 9 14.49 -10.00 28.04
C LYS A 9 13.90 -8.92 27.12
N ASN A 10 12.79 -8.31 27.51
CA ASN A 10 12.10 -7.33 26.65
C ASN A 10 12.69 -5.92 26.78
N ASP A 11 13.22 -5.55 27.94
CA ASP A 11 13.80 -4.23 28.21
C ASP A 11 15.13 -3.98 27.46
N GLU A 12 15.76 -5.04 26.93
CA GLU A 12 16.95 -4.96 26.07
C GLU A 12 16.61 -5.12 24.57
N ASN A 13 15.33 -5.19 24.23
CA ASN A 13 14.87 -5.37 22.84
C ASN A 13 14.77 -4.02 22.11
N PHE A 14 14.47 -4.03 20.82
CA PHE A 14 14.33 -2.85 19.98
C PHE A 14 13.30 -3.11 18.87
N VAL A 15 12.54 -2.10 18.47
CA VAL A 15 11.59 -2.17 17.35
C VAL A 15 11.95 -1.14 16.30
N HIS A 16 12.15 -1.58 15.06
CA HIS A 16 12.36 -0.67 13.93
C HIS A 16 11.03 -0.02 13.52
N LEU A 17 10.98 1.31 13.63
CA LEU A 17 9.79 2.12 13.36
C LEU A 17 9.88 2.98 12.09
N HIS A 18 11.07 3.07 11.49
CA HIS A 18 11.31 3.75 10.22
C HIS A 18 11.96 2.73 9.26
N VAL A 19 11.14 2.19 8.36
CA VAL A 19 11.45 1.01 7.56
C VAL A 19 10.83 1.14 6.18
N HIS A 20 11.68 1.08 5.15
CA HIS A 20 11.27 1.08 3.75
C HIS A 20 11.29 -0.33 3.17
N THR A 21 10.15 -0.75 2.65
CA THR A 21 9.99 -2.03 1.98
C THR A 21 10.16 -1.87 0.47
N GLU A 22 10.04 -2.96 -0.27
CA GLU A 22 9.98 -2.96 -1.75
C GLU A 22 8.85 -2.07 -2.34
N TYR A 23 7.88 -1.63 -1.52
CA TYR A 23 6.84 -0.69 -1.91
C TYR A 23 7.27 0.78 -1.84
N SER A 24 8.42 1.12 -1.24
CA SER A 24 9.19 2.33 -1.58
C SER A 24 9.81 2.14 -2.97
N MET A 25 8.98 2.21 -4.01
CA MET A 25 9.35 1.75 -5.36
C MET A 25 10.63 2.43 -5.89
N LEU A 26 11.55 1.57 -6.35
CA LEU A 26 12.87 1.96 -6.89
C LEU A 26 13.79 2.64 -5.87
N ASP A 27 13.57 2.38 -4.59
CA ASP A 27 14.35 2.93 -3.49
C ASP A 27 14.52 1.87 -2.39
N GLY A 28 13.45 1.49 -1.71
CA GLY A 28 13.44 0.38 -0.77
C GLY A 28 13.67 -0.98 -1.46
N ALA A 29 14.60 -1.75 -0.90
CA ALA A 29 14.99 -3.08 -1.36
C ALA A 29 14.62 -4.20 -0.37
N ALA A 30 14.12 -3.86 0.83
CA ALA A 30 13.68 -4.85 1.82
C ALA A 30 12.37 -5.50 1.38
N LYS A 31 12.42 -6.78 0.99
CA LYS A 31 11.20 -7.54 0.69
C LYS A 31 10.44 -7.86 1.97
N ILE A 32 9.12 -7.68 1.96
CA ILE A 32 8.31 -7.83 3.18
C ILE A 32 8.52 -9.20 3.84
N SER A 33 8.48 -10.26 3.04
CA SER A 33 8.62 -11.64 3.54
C SER A 33 9.96 -11.87 4.25
N GLU A 34 11.06 -11.49 3.59
CA GLU A 34 12.42 -11.64 4.12
C GLU A 34 12.66 -10.75 5.35
N LEU A 35 12.20 -9.50 5.30
CA LEU A 35 12.27 -8.57 6.42
C LEU A 35 11.57 -9.13 7.66
N VAL A 36 10.32 -9.58 7.52
CA VAL A 36 9.53 -10.12 8.62
C VAL A 36 10.15 -11.40 9.19
N ASP A 37 10.64 -12.30 8.34
CA ASP A 37 11.31 -13.53 8.77
C ASP A 37 12.59 -13.22 9.57
N GLU A 38 13.38 -12.23 9.15
CA GLU A 38 14.57 -11.82 9.88
C GLU A 38 14.23 -11.13 11.21
N VAL A 39 13.19 -10.28 11.26
CA VAL A 39 12.68 -9.69 12.51
C VAL A 39 12.27 -10.77 13.50
N ALA A 40 11.53 -11.78 13.03
CA ALA A 40 11.12 -12.92 13.86
C ALA A 40 12.34 -13.72 14.37
N LYS A 41 13.32 -13.96 13.48
CA LYS A 41 14.57 -14.67 13.82
C LYS A 41 15.42 -13.93 14.85
N GLN A 42 15.39 -12.60 14.85
CA GLN A 42 16.05 -11.76 15.85
C GLN A 42 15.25 -11.60 17.16
N GLU A 43 14.10 -12.27 17.32
CA GLU A 43 13.21 -12.19 18.48
C GLU A 43 12.70 -10.75 18.77
N MET A 44 12.59 -9.90 17.75
CA MET A 44 11.99 -8.57 17.89
C MET A 44 10.44 -8.68 17.94
N PRO A 45 9.75 -7.96 18.83
CA PRO A 45 8.32 -8.16 19.05
C PRO A 45 7.43 -7.54 17.97
N ALA A 46 7.95 -6.53 17.26
CA ALA A 46 7.22 -5.75 16.28
C ALA A 46 8.16 -5.17 15.21
N VAL A 47 7.58 -4.71 14.10
CA VAL A 47 8.27 -3.92 13.07
C VAL A 47 7.25 -3.04 12.35
N ALA A 48 7.66 -1.82 11.98
CA ALA A 48 6.83 -0.91 11.19
C ALA A 48 7.08 -1.05 9.68
N MET A 49 6.12 -0.54 8.90
CA MET A 49 6.25 -0.26 7.47
C MET A 49 5.99 1.23 7.28
N THR A 50 6.97 1.98 6.77
CA THR A 50 6.88 3.44 6.55
C THR A 50 7.37 3.79 5.14
N ASP A 51 6.77 3.17 4.13
CA ASP A 51 7.15 3.41 2.74
C ASP A 51 6.97 4.88 2.33
N HIS A 52 7.77 5.31 1.35
CA HIS A 52 7.77 6.68 0.84
C HIS A 52 6.43 7.05 0.18
N GLY A 53 5.67 7.93 0.82
CA GLY A 53 4.48 8.56 0.27
C GLY A 53 3.32 7.63 -0.04
N ASN A 54 3.37 6.36 0.41
CA ASN A 54 2.34 5.38 0.09
C ASN A 54 2.15 4.34 1.21
N VAL A 55 1.06 3.56 1.09
CA VAL A 55 0.69 2.46 2.00
C VAL A 55 0.39 1.19 1.20
N PHE A 56 1.03 1.02 0.05
CA PHE A 56 0.71 -0.04 -0.93
C PHE A 56 0.87 -1.45 -0.35
N GLY A 57 1.92 -1.66 0.43
CA GLY A 57 2.23 -2.93 1.08
C GLY A 57 1.43 -3.23 2.35
N ALA A 58 0.60 -2.30 2.85
CA ALA A 58 0.09 -2.36 4.23
C ALA A 58 -0.69 -3.66 4.55
N PHE A 59 -1.53 -4.12 3.62
CA PHE A 59 -2.30 -5.36 3.80
C PHE A 59 -1.42 -6.60 3.77
N GLU A 60 -0.50 -6.68 2.80
CA GLU A 60 0.45 -7.80 2.68
C GLU A 60 1.39 -7.86 3.90
N PHE A 61 1.96 -6.72 4.29
CA PHE A 61 2.80 -6.56 5.47
C PHE A 61 2.10 -7.03 6.73
N HIS A 62 0.88 -6.52 6.99
CA HIS A 62 0.11 -6.92 8.16
C HIS A 62 -0.14 -8.44 8.20
N LYS A 63 -0.48 -9.03 7.05
CA LYS A 63 -0.76 -10.47 6.94
C LYS A 63 0.50 -11.32 7.16
N LEU A 64 1.63 -10.96 6.54
CA LEU A 64 2.87 -11.72 6.65
C LEU A 64 3.50 -11.57 8.03
N ALA A 65 3.55 -10.36 8.60
CA ALA A 65 4.02 -10.11 9.95
C ALA A 65 3.25 -10.95 10.99
N LYS A 66 1.91 -10.91 10.95
CA LYS A 66 1.08 -11.72 11.85
C LYS A 66 1.33 -13.22 11.69
N LYS A 67 1.51 -13.70 10.46
CA LYS A 67 1.82 -15.11 10.19
C LYS A 67 3.16 -15.52 10.81
N ALA A 68 4.15 -14.64 10.84
CA ALA A 68 5.45 -14.87 11.46
C ALA A 68 5.47 -14.64 12.98
N GLY A 69 4.35 -14.25 13.60
CA GLY A 69 4.28 -13.95 15.02
C GLY A 69 4.87 -12.59 15.41
N VAL A 70 5.12 -11.72 14.43
CA VAL A 70 5.62 -10.35 14.62
C VAL A 70 4.45 -9.38 14.59
N LYS A 71 4.40 -8.40 15.51
CA LYS A 71 3.36 -7.38 15.53
C LYS A 71 3.59 -6.35 14.40
N PRO A 72 2.67 -6.21 13.42
CA PRO A 72 2.81 -5.19 12.39
C PRO A 72 2.42 -3.80 12.92
N ILE A 73 3.23 -2.79 12.59
CA ILE A 73 2.90 -1.37 12.77
C ILE A 73 2.79 -0.75 11.38
N ILE A 74 1.64 -0.16 11.06
CA ILE A 74 1.42 0.45 9.75
C ILE A 74 1.69 1.94 9.83
N GLY A 75 2.55 2.42 8.94
CA GLY A 75 2.91 3.81 8.82
C GLY A 75 3.14 4.23 7.38
N ILE A 76 3.72 5.42 7.23
CA ILE A 76 4.10 6.05 5.97
C ILE A 76 5.19 7.07 6.28
N GLU A 77 6.23 7.14 5.45
CA GLU A 77 7.08 8.33 5.45
C GLU A 77 6.48 9.32 4.44
N ALA A 78 5.76 10.30 4.97
CA ALA A 78 5.01 11.26 4.19
C ALA A 78 5.93 12.28 3.55
N TYR A 79 5.67 12.59 2.28
CA TYR A 79 6.17 13.82 1.67
C TYR A 79 5.30 14.99 2.15
N VAL A 80 5.88 15.99 2.78
CA VAL A 80 5.18 17.19 3.28
C VAL A 80 5.58 18.38 2.43
N ALA A 81 4.59 19.08 1.87
CA ALA A 81 4.81 20.29 1.10
C ALA A 81 5.35 21.40 2.02
N PRO A 82 6.32 22.22 1.57
CA PRO A 82 6.88 23.31 2.39
C PRO A 82 5.85 24.37 2.80
N GLU A 83 4.81 24.52 1.98
CA GLU A 83 3.69 25.44 2.20
C GLU A 83 2.36 24.68 2.01
N SER A 84 1.71 24.80 0.84
CA SER A 84 0.48 24.10 0.52
C SER A 84 0.72 22.93 -0.43
N ARG A 85 -0.04 21.84 -0.25
CA ARG A 85 -0.01 20.68 -1.17
C ARG A 85 -0.43 21.02 -2.60
N PHE A 86 -1.24 22.08 -2.76
CA PHE A 86 -1.69 22.57 -4.06
C PHE A 86 -0.64 23.40 -4.80
N ASP A 87 0.41 23.88 -4.11
CA ASP A 87 1.44 24.70 -4.74
C ASP A 87 2.43 23.85 -5.56
N LYS A 88 2.63 24.22 -6.82
CA LYS A 88 3.58 23.59 -7.75
C LYS A 88 4.85 24.41 -7.98
N ARG A 89 5.01 25.52 -7.25
CA ARG A 89 6.23 26.32 -7.25
C ARG A 89 7.28 25.65 -6.36
N ARG A 90 8.55 25.83 -6.74
CA ARG A 90 9.68 25.43 -5.91
C ARG A 90 9.83 26.44 -4.77
N VAL A 91 9.77 25.94 -3.54
CA VAL A 91 10.00 26.73 -2.33
C VAL A 91 11.43 26.50 -1.87
N LYS A 92 12.21 27.57 -1.77
CA LYS A 92 13.55 27.53 -1.21
C LYS A 92 13.55 28.20 0.14
N TRP A 93 14.17 27.57 1.12
CA TRP A 93 14.36 28.18 2.43
C TRP A 93 15.76 28.80 2.55
N ALA A 94 16.69 28.46 1.65
CA ALA A 94 18.04 29.01 1.55
C ALA A 94 18.32 29.58 0.15
N GLU A 95 19.46 30.25 -0.02
CA GLU A 95 19.90 30.76 -1.33
C GLU A 95 20.31 29.65 -2.32
N GLY A 96 20.45 28.40 -1.85
CA GLY A 96 20.72 27.19 -2.62
C GLY A 96 21.59 26.18 -1.86
N GLY A 97 21.83 25.00 -2.44
CA GLY A 97 22.69 23.95 -1.88
C GLY A 97 21.98 22.60 -1.70
N GLU A 98 22.75 21.59 -1.28
CA GLU A 98 22.25 20.22 -1.00
C GLU A 98 21.47 20.14 0.32
N ASP A 99 21.55 21.17 1.16
CA ASP A 99 20.93 21.23 2.49
C ASP A 99 19.50 21.81 2.51
N ASP A 100 19.01 22.34 1.39
CA ASP A 100 17.67 22.95 1.29
C ASP A 100 16.57 21.88 1.06
N VAL A 101 15.33 22.31 0.96
CA VAL A 101 14.14 21.46 0.74
C VAL A 101 14.34 20.46 -0.42
N SER A 102 14.08 19.18 -0.12
CA SER A 102 14.21 18.06 -1.05
C SER A 102 13.37 18.20 -2.33
N GLY A 103 13.78 17.49 -3.38
CA GLY A 103 13.14 17.57 -4.70
C GLY A 103 13.28 18.95 -5.35
N GLY A 104 14.30 19.73 -4.96
CA GLY A 104 14.54 21.09 -5.44
C GLY A 104 13.47 22.08 -4.97
N GLY A 105 13.02 21.97 -3.73
CA GLY A 105 11.98 22.83 -3.17
C GLY A 105 10.56 22.25 -3.22
N ALA A 106 10.42 20.93 -3.34
CA ALA A 106 9.14 20.28 -3.55
C ALA A 106 8.52 19.73 -2.27
N TYR A 107 9.32 19.15 -1.38
CA TYR A 107 8.85 18.46 -0.17
C TYR A 107 9.95 18.28 0.88
N THR A 108 9.53 17.97 2.10
CA THR A 108 10.34 17.37 3.18
C THR A 108 9.73 16.04 3.61
N HIS A 109 10.40 15.27 4.46
CA HIS A 109 9.90 13.98 4.95
C HIS A 109 9.28 14.08 6.36
N MET A 110 8.42 13.12 6.70
CA MET A 110 7.85 12.96 8.05
C MET A 110 7.37 11.53 8.27
N THR A 111 7.85 10.88 9.32
CA THR A 111 7.44 9.52 9.68
C THR A 111 6.12 9.58 10.46
N LEU A 112 5.12 8.84 9.98
CA LEU A 112 3.80 8.74 10.60
C LEU A 112 3.44 7.27 10.84
N LEU A 113 2.87 6.96 12.01
CA LEU A 113 2.47 5.61 12.43
C LEU A 113 1.01 5.63 12.89
N ALA A 114 0.24 4.61 12.51
CA ALA A 114 -1.10 4.40 13.04
C ALA A 114 -1.02 3.77 14.44
N GLU A 115 -1.50 4.49 15.45
CA GLU A 115 -1.66 3.98 16.80
C GLU A 115 -2.87 3.04 16.91
N ASP A 116 -3.96 3.35 16.20
CA ASP A 116 -5.20 2.56 16.24
C ASP A 116 -5.90 2.51 14.88
N ASN A 117 -7.07 1.87 14.82
CA ASN A 117 -7.87 1.80 13.59
C ASN A 117 -8.41 3.17 13.11
N SER A 118 -8.51 4.18 13.98
CA SER A 118 -8.80 5.57 13.55
C SER A 118 -7.60 6.16 12.83
N GLY A 119 -6.40 5.99 13.40
CA GLY A 119 -5.12 6.34 12.79
C GLY A 119 -4.91 5.66 11.45
N LEU A 120 -5.17 4.36 11.36
CA LEU A 120 -5.06 3.61 10.10
C LEU A 120 -5.98 4.17 9.01
N SER A 121 -7.24 4.44 9.35
CA SER A 121 -8.20 5.07 8.43
C SER A 121 -7.72 6.46 7.98
N ASN A 122 -7.16 7.23 8.91
CA ASN A 122 -6.60 8.55 8.63
C ASN A 122 -5.35 8.47 7.75
N LEU A 123 -4.42 7.53 7.98
CA LEU A 123 -3.27 7.31 7.10
C LEU A 123 -3.70 6.97 5.67
N PHE A 124 -4.71 6.11 5.49
CA PHE A 124 -5.21 5.77 4.16
C PHE A 124 -5.83 6.99 3.45
N LYS A 125 -6.57 7.84 4.19
CA LYS A 125 -7.09 9.10 3.65
C LYS A 125 -5.99 10.09 3.31
N LEU A 126 -5.00 10.24 4.20
CA LEU A 126 -3.84 11.11 3.99
C LEU A 126 -3.07 10.70 2.73
N SER A 127 -2.75 9.41 2.56
CA SER A 127 -2.06 8.90 1.37
C SER A 127 -2.90 9.08 0.09
N SER A 128 -4.22 8.85 0.17
CA SER A 128 -5.14 9.07 -0.95
C SER A 128 -5.20 10.54 -1.37
N LEU A 129 -5.40 11.46 -0.41
CA LEU A 129 -5.50 12.90 -0.68
C LEU A 129 -4.16 13.50 -1.11
N ALA A 130 -3.03 13.00 -0.58
CA ALA A 130 -1.71 13.38 -1.06
C ALA A 130 -1.52 13.08 -2.56
N SER A 131 -2.12 11.98 -3.04
CA SER A 131 -2.09 11.59 -4.46
C SER A 131 -3.13 12.33 -5.31
N LEU A 132 -4.35 12.51 -4.81
CA LEU A 132 -5.44 13.13 -5.56
C LEU A 132 -5.32 14.66 -5.63
N GLU A 133 -4.84 15.30 -4.56
CA GLU A 133 -4.80 16.77 -4.42
C GLU A 133 -3.37 17.31 -4.47
N GLY A 134 -2.43 16.60 -3.81
CA GLY A 134 -1.09 17.12 -3.51
C GLY A 134 0.03 16.69 -4.46
N PHE A 135 -0.29 15.93 -5.50
CA PHE A 135 0.72 15.35 -6.38
C PHE A 135 1.43 16.42 -7.20
N TYR A 136 2.75 16.49 -7.04
CA TYR A 136 3.64 17.28 -7.89
C TYR A 136 4.70 16.38 -8.55
N TYR A 137 5.86 16.18 -7.91
CA TYR A 137 6.79 15.10 -8.25
C TYR A 137 6.57 13.84 -7.41
N LYS A 138 5.98 14.03 -6.23
CA LYS A 138 5.63 13.02 -5.24
C LYS A 138 4.23 13.35 -4.69
N PRO A 139 3.49 12.39 -4.12
CA PRO A 139 2.22 12.66 -3.45
C PRO A 139 2.47 13.37 -2.11
N ARG A 140 2.08 14.64 -1.99
CA ARG A 140 2.43 15.47 -0.82
C ARG A 140 1.22 15.78 0.06
N MET A 141 1.44 15.74 1.36
CA MET A 141 0.53 16.29 2.38
C MET A 141 0.92 17.74 2.68
N ASP A 142 0.12 18.45 3.48
CA ASP A 142 0.49 19.73 4.09
C ASP A 142 -0.04 19.80 5.53
N ARG A 143 0.33 20.86 6.26
CA ARG A 143 -0.07 21.04 7.67
C ARG A 143 -1.58 21.08 7.88
N GLU A 144 -2.34 21.65 6.93
CA GLU A 144 -3.81 21.68 6.99
C GLU A 144 -4.37 20.26 6.96
N LEU A 145 -3.90 19.46 5.99
CA LEU A 145 -4.34 18.09 5.81
C LEU A 145 -3.92 17.20 6.99
N LEU A 146 -2.68 17.36 7.48
CA LEU A 146 -2.19 16.65 8.67
C LEU A 146 -3.02 17.00 9.90
N SER A 147 -3.29 18.28 10.14
CA SER A 147 -4.14 18.75 11.25
C SER A 147 -5.54 18.13 11.23
N LYS A 148 -6.16 18.04 10.04
CA LYS A 148 -7.49 17.45 9.87
C LYS A 148 -7.54 15.95 10.20
N TYR A 149 -6.46 15.22 9.97
CA TYR A 149 -6.41 13.76 10.11
C TYR A 149 -5.41 13.26 11.15
N ALA A 150 -4.97 14.12 12.09
CA ALA A 150 -3.96 13.78 13.09
C ALA A 150 -4.41 12.75 14.15
N LYS A 151 -5.72 12.58 14.36
CA LYS A 151 -6.24 11.68 15.40
C LYS A 151 -5.77 10.23 15.17
N GLY A 152 -5.20 9.62 16.21
CA GLY A 152 -4.73 8.22 16.20
C GLY A 152 -3.40 8.04 15.45
N ILE A 153 -2.69 9.12 15.12
CA ILE A 153 -1.39 9.09 14.46
C ILE A 153 -0.30 9.49 15.46
N ILE A 154 0.76 8.69 15.51
CA ILE A 154 2.05 9.05 16.11
C ILE A 154 2.94 9.57 14.99
N ALA A 155 3.60 10.70 15.21
CA ALA A 155 4.46 11.35 14.23
C ALA A 155 5.85 11.64 14.82
N THR A 156 6.83 11.89 13.96
CA THR A 156 8.18 12.24 14.37
C THR A 156 8.70 13.50 13.70
N THR A 157 9.84 14.00 14.16
CA THR A 157 10.59 15.07 13.48
C THR A 157 11.21 14.68 12.14
N GLY A 158 11.20 13.38 11.79
CA GLY A 158 11.67 12.83 10.52
C GLY A 158 13.19 12.61 10.42
N CYS A 159 13.58 12.01 9.30
CA CYS A 159 14.97 11.77 8.92
C CYS A 159 15.73 13.07 8.59
N ALA A 160 16.95 12.96 8.04
CA ALA A 160 17.69 14.12 7.57
C ALA A 160 16.92 14.93 6.50
N GLY A 161 16.08 14.30 5.68
CA GLY A 161 15.18 14.96 4.73
C GLY A 161 13.95 15.64 5.35
N GLY A 162 13.77 15.53 6.67
CA GLY A 162 12.66 16.14 7.42
C GLY A 162 12.79 17.66 7.56
N GLU A 163 11.65 18.33 7.80
CA GLU A 163 11.61 19.79 7.94
C GLU A 163 12.53 20.28 9.06
N ILE A 164 12.48 19.64 10.23
CA ILE A 164 13.21 20.10 11.42
C ILE A 164 14.71 20.04 11.16
N GLN A 165 15.22 18.91 10.68
CA GLN A 165 16.64 18.75 10.39
C GLN A 165 17.11 19.67 9.25
N THR A 166 16.29 19.86 8.22
CA THR A 166 16.56 20.82 7.13
C THR A 166 16.76 22.24 7.68
N ARG A 167 15.85 22.70 8.56
CA ARG A 167 15.99 24.02 9.21
C ARG A 167 17.24 24.12 10.07
N LEU A 168 17.58 23.06 10.81
CA LEU A 168 18.78 23.04 11.65
C LEU A 168 20.07 23.13 10.83
N ARG A 169 20.19 22.37 9.72
CA ARG A 169 21.36 22.44 8.83
C ARG A 169 21.61 23.83 8.28
N MET A 170 20.54 24.57 8.04
CA MET A 170 20.59 25.94 7.54
C MET A 170 20.89 26.98 8.64
N GLY A 171 21.10 26.57 9.89
CA GLY A 171 21.30 27.47 11.02
C GLY A 171 20.01 28.18 11.49
N ASN A 172 18.84 27.79 10.99
CA ASN A 172 17.56 28.42 11.28
C ASN A 172 16.89 27.82 12.52
N TYR A 173 17.60 27.80 13.65
CA TYR A 173 17.15 27.15 14.91
C TYR A 173 15.78 27.65 15.40
N LYS A 174 15.51 28.96 15.31
CA LYS A 174 14.21 29.55 15.69
C LYS A 174 13.05 28.99 14.85
N GLU A 175 13.30 28.77 13.56
CA GLU A 175 12.30 28.22 12.66
C GLU A 175 12.10 26.72 12.89
N ALA A 176 13.18 25.99 13.19
CA ALA A 176 13.08 24.58 13.60
C ALA A 176 12.21 24.41 14.85
N ILE A 177 12.39 25.25 15.88
CA ILE A 177 11.53 25.27 17.07
C ILE A 177 10.09 25.57 16.68
N ARG A 178 9.85 26.62 15.88
CA ARG A 178 8.50 27.01 15.46
C ARG A 178 7.78 25.86 14.76
N ALA A 179 8.44 25.22 13.80
CA ALA A 179 7.89 24.09 13.05
C ALA A 179 7.62 22.88 13.97
N ALA A 180 8.57 22.53 14.84
CA ALA A 180 8.41 21.42 15.78
C ALA A 180 7.28 21.67 16.78
N SER A 181 7.13 22.89 17.32
CA SER A 181 6.02 23.25 18.20
C SER A 181 4.67 23.15 17.49
N GLN A 182 4.55 23.66 16.25
CA GLN A 182 3.31 23.56 15.49
C GLN A 182 2.89 22.10 15.22
N LEU A 183 3.87 21.24 14.91
CA LEU A 183 3.61 19.82 14.68
C LEU A 183 3.27 19.10 15.99
N GLN A 184 3.92 19.47 17.11
CA GLN A 184 3.56 18.99 18.44
C GLN A 184 2.12 19.38 18.81
N ASP A 185 1.67 20.59 18.47
CA ASP A 185 0.29 21.04 18.68
C ASP A 185 -0.71 20.24 17.83
N ILE A 186 -0.32 19.85 16.61
CA ILE A 186 -1.16 19.05 15.71
C ILE A 186 -1.35 17.62 16.22
N PHE A 187 -0.26 16.92 16.55
CA PHE A 187 -0.31 15.50 16.92
C PHE A 187 -0.56 15.29 18.41
N GLY A 188 -0.20 16.27 19.24
CA GLY A 188 -0.20 16.19 20.69
C GLY A 188 1.17 15.78 21.23
N LYS A 189 1.47 16.26 22.45
CA LYS A 189 2.77 16.07 23.12
C LYS A 189 3.16 14.60 23.30
N ASP A 190 2.18 13.72 23.51
CA ASP A 190 2.40 12.28 23.73
C ASP A 190 2.54 11.48 22.42
N ASN A 191 2.31 12.12 21.27
CA ASN A 191 2.28 11.49 19.94
C ASN A 191 3.31 12.09 18.98
N TYR A 192 4.16 13.01 19.44
CA TYR A 192 5.18 13.65 18.62
C TYR A 192 6.58 13.48 19.20
N PHE A 193 7.38 12.65 18.55
CA PHE A 193 8.68 12.20 19.03
C PHE A 193 9.84 12.88 18.29
N LEU A 194 10.92 13.13 19.02
CA LEU A 194 12.19 13.59 18.43
C LEU A 194 12.92 12.37 17.88
N GLU A 195 12.85 12.17 16.57
CA GLU A 195 13.50 11.06 15.89
C GLU A 195 15.00 11.32 15.75
N ILE A 196 15.80 10.38 16.23
CA ILE A 196 17.26 10.42 16.17
C ILE A 196 17.77 9.20 15.39
N MET A 197 18.74 9.45 14.51
CA MET A 197 19.41 8.48 13.66
C MET A 197 20.91 8.71 13.74
N ASP A 198 21.71 7.65 13.64
CA ASP A 198 23.16 7.74 13.56
C ASP A 198 23.72 6.65 12.63
N HIS A 199 24.02 7.07 11.41
CA HIS A 199 24.73 6.29 10.41
C HIS A 199 26.20 6.73 10.32
N ASN A 200 26.69 7.56 11.26
CA ASN A 200 28.04 8.13 11.27
C ASN A 200 28.34 9.02 10.03
N ILE A 201 27.30 9.61 9.42
CA ILE A 201 27.39 10.47 8.23
C ILE A 201 27.41 11.95 8.59
N ASP A 202 27.94 12.80 7.69
CA ASP A 202 28.15 14.22 7.99
C ASP A 202 26.84 14.98 8.22
N ILE A 203 25.82 14.69 7.39
CA ILE A 203 24.53 15.37 7.42
C ILE A 203 23.81 15.25 8.78
N GLU A 204 23.97 14.13 9.47
CA GLU A 204 23.39 13.87 10.79
C GLU A 204 24.23 14.50 11.91
N LYS A 205 25.56 14.36 11.84
CA LYS A 205 26.48 14.92 12.84
C LYS A 205 26.35 16.44 12.98
N ARG A 206 26.13 17.14 11.86
CA ARG A 206 25.99 18.61 11.84
C ARG A 206 24.74 19.10 12.60
N THR A 207 23.68 18.31 12.68
CA THR A 207 22.42 18.71 13.33
C THR A 207 22.19 18.10 14.70
N PHE A 208 22.88 16.99 15.03
CA PHE A 208 22.59 16.18 16.23
C PHE A 208 22.54 16.99 17.54
N THR A 209 23.55 17.81 17.80
CA THR A 209 23.60 18.64 19.03
C THR A 209 22.41 19.58 19.14
N ASP A 210 22.05 20.26 18.04
CA ASP A 210 20.93 21.20 18.02
C ASP A 210 19.58 20.47 18.06
N LEU A 211 19.49 19.27 17.49
CA LEU A 211 18.30 18.43 17.55
C LEU A 211 18.01 18.00 19.00
N ILE A 212 19.02 17.50 19.71
CA ILE A 212 18.90 17.13 21.13
C ILE A 212 18.55 18.36 21.99
N LYS A 213 19.14 19.52 21.71
CA LYS A 213 18.80 20.76 22.39
C LYS A 213 17.33 21.16 22.17
N LEU A 214 16.84 21.10 20.93
CA LEU A 214 15.44 21.37 20.58
C LEU A 214 14.50 20.41 21.31
N GLY A 215 14.81 19.11 21.34
CA GLY A 215 14.03 18.12 22.06
C GLY A 215 13.89 18.41 23.56
N LYS A 216 14.97 18.87 24.21
CA LYS A 216 14.95 19.29 25.61
C LYS A 216 14.08 20.53 25.82
N GLU A 217 14.21 21.54 24.96
CA GLU A 217 13.43 22.80 25.07
C GLU A 217 11.93 22.57 24.88
N LEU A 218 11.54 21.64 24.00
CA LEU A 218 10.14 21.28 23.72
C LEU A 218 9.63 20.09 24.54
N ASN A 219 10.44 19.54 25.44
CA ASN A 219 10.14 18.34 26.23
C ASN A 219 9.62 17.17 25.36
N MET A 220 10.29 16.91 24.25
CA MET A 220 9.94 15.84 23.32
C MET A 220 10.58 14.52 23.76
N PRO A 221 9.83 13.40 23.77
CA PRO A 221 10.42 12.09 23.95
C PRO A 221 11.32 11.73 22.76
N LEU A 222 12.51 11.19 23.04
CA LEU A 222 13.45 10.73 22.01
C LEU A 222 12.96 9.43 21.39
N LEU A 223 13.26 9.20 20.12
CA LEU A 223 12.96 7.94 19.43
C LEU A 223 14.11 7.56 18.51
N ALA A 224 14.76 6.44 18.78
CA ALA A 224 15.82 5.92 17.93
C ALA A 224 15.23 5.15 16.75
N THR A 225 15.70 5.43 15.55
CA THR A 225 15.36 4.72 14.31
C THR A 225 16.60 4.53 13.43
N ASN A 226 16.49 3.69 12.39
CA ASN A 226 17.62 3.37 11.50
C ASN A 226 17.32 3.55 10.01
N ASP A 227 16.14 4.08 9.67
CA ASP A 227 15.74 4.39 8.29
C ASP A 227 16.14 3.28 7.27
N LEU A 228 15.80 2.03 7.60
CA LEU A 228 16.39 0.90 6.87
C LEU A 228 15.75 0.75 5.50
N HIS A 229 16.57 0.46 4.49
CA HIS A 229 16.17 0.30 3.09
C HIS A 229 16.41 -1.11 2.54
N TYR A 230 17.12 -1.97 3.28
CA TYR A 230 17.39 -3.36 2.90
C TYR A 230 17.45 -4.26 4.14
N THR A 231 17.26 -5.57 3.99
CA THR A 231 17.13 -6.47 5.14
C THR A 231 18.47 -6.76 5.78
N HIS A 232 19.45 -7.22 5.00
CA HIS A 232 20.76 -7.61 5.49
C HIS A 232 21.84 -6.62 5.08
N HIS A 233 22.91 -6.51 5.87
CA HIS A 233 24.04 -5.61 5.58
C HIS A 233 24.68 -5.87 4.20
N GLU A 234 24.73 -7.14 3.78
CA GLU A 234 25.25 -7.58 2.48
C GLU A 234 24.42 -7.10 1.27
N ASP A 235 23.16 -6.74 1.48
CA ASP A 235 22.26 -6.24 0.43
C ASP A 235 22.59 -4.80 -0.01
N SER A 236 23.46 -4.10 0.72
CA SER A 236 23.85 -2.71 0.43
C SER A 236 24.31 -2.50 -1.01
N SER A 237 25.04 -3.46 -1.59
CA SER A 237 25.49 -3.41 -2.99
C SER A 237 24.34 -3.56 -4.00
N ALA A 238 23.36 -4.41 -3.71
CA ALA A 238 22.18 -4.59 -4.54
C ALA A 238 21.26 -3.36 -4.48
N HIS A 239 21.13 -2.77 -3.29
CA HIS A 239 20.43 -1.50 -3.08
C HIS A 239 21.06 -0.36 -3.89
N GLU A 240 22.40 -0.24 -3.89
CA GLU A 240 23.08 0.78 -4.71
C GLU A 240 22.78 0.62 -6.22
N VAL A 241 22.72 -0.63 -6.71
CA VAL A 241 22.30 -0.91 -8.09
C VAL A 241 20.85 -0.48 -8.33
N LEU A 242 19.95 -0.71 -7.38
CA LEU A 242 18.54 -0.28 -7.47
C LEU A 242 18.43 1.25 -7.63
N LEU A 243 19.20 2.02 -6.85
CA LEU A 243 19.25 3.49 -6.96
C LEU A 243 19.80 3.96 -8.32
N CYS A 244 20.76 3.22 -8.90
CA CYS A 244 21.22 3.49 -10.26
C CYS A 244 20.12 3.23 -11.30
N ILE A 245 19.31 2.17 -11.12
CA ILE A 245 18.16 1.88 -11.99
C ILE A 245 17.16 3.03 -11.95
N GLN A 246 16.85 3.52 -10.75
CA GLN A 246 15.94 4.65 -10.52
C GLN A 246 16.41 5.94 -11.18
N SER A 247 17.68 6.29 -10.95
CA SER A 247 18.28 7.55 -11.44
C SER A 247 18.70 7.50 -12.91
N GLY A 248 18.71 6.31 -13.53
CA GLY A 248 19.20 6.11 -14.89
C GLY A 248 20.71 6.32 -15.03
N SER A 249 21.46 6.17 -13.92
CA SER A 249 22.91 6.35 -13.86
C SER A 249 23.65 5.00 -13.89
N THR A 250 24.98 5.04 -13.93
CA THR A 250 25.85 3.85 -13.85
C THR A 250 26.63 3.86 -12.55
N LEU A 251 27.10 2.70 -12.08
CA LEU A 251 27.95 2.62 -10.88
C LEU A 251 29.26 3.41 -11.02
N ALA A 252 29.74 3.59 -12.25
CA ALA A 252 30.94 4.37 -12.54
C ALA A 252 30.72 5.89 -12.43
N ASP A 253 29.48 6.37 -12.45
CA ASP A 253 29.17 7.80 -12.32
C ASP A 253 29.39 8.25 -10.86
N PRO A 254 30.35 9.16 -10.58
CA PRO A 254 30.57 9.65 -9.23
C PRO A 254 29.44 10.54 -8.71
N LYS A 255 28.59 11.08 -9.60
CA LYS A 255 27.44 11.94 -9.27
C LYS A 255 26.12 11.16 -9.13
N ARG A 256 26.17 9.83 -9.22
CA ARG A 256 24.98 8.99 -9.03
C ARG A 256 24.35 9.23 -7.65
N PHE A 257 23.04 9.03 -7.57
CA PHE A 257 22.37 8.95 -6.28
C PHE A 257 22.79 7.66 -5.58
N LYS A 258 23.34 7.78 -4.37
CA LYS A 258 23.79 6.68 -3.53
C LYS A 258 23.74 7.10 -2.07
N PHE A 259 23.67 6.11 -1.19
CA PHE A 259 23.82 6.36 0.24
C PHE A 259 25.31 6.50 0.58
N GLU A 260 25.63 7.26 1.63
CA GLU A 260 27.02 7.53 2.01
C GLU A 260 27.76 6.27 2.49
N ASN A 261 27.04 5.31 3.06
CA ASN A 261 27.58 4.04 3.55
C ASN A 261 26.51 2.92 3.54
N SER A 262 26.84 1.79 4.20
CA SER A 262 26.07 0.55 4.22
C SER A 262 25.21 0.34 5.49
N GLU A 263 24.94 1.39 6.28
CA GLU A 263 24.35 1.24 7.63
C GLU A 263 22.81 1.16 7.68
N PHE A 264 22.14 1.08 6.52
CA PHE A 264 20.68 1.21 6.38
C PHE A 264 19.98 -0.16 6.27
N TYR A 265 20.38 -1.10 7.14
CA TYR A 265 19.82 -2.45 7.21
C TYR A 265 19.08 -2.71 8.53
N LEU A 266 18.47 -3.89 8.67
CA LEU A 266 17.85 -4.35 9.91
C LEU A 266 18.92 -4.70 10.97
N LYS A 267 19.43 -3.68 11.65
CA LYS A 267 20.34 -3.83 12.80
C LYS A 267 19.66 -4.57 13.94
N SER A 268 20.41 -5.42 14.63
CA SER A 268 19.93 -6.09 15.84
C SER A 268 19.68 -5.12 16.99
N ALA A 269 18.83 -5.51 17.95
CA ALA A 269 18.56 -4.72 19.15
C ALA A 269 19.85 -4.34 19.90
N LYS A 270 20.82 -5.26 19.98
CA LYS A 270 22.13 -5.00 20.57
C LYS A 270 22.90 -3.91 19.84
N GLN A 271 22.90 -3.92 18.50
CA GLN A 271 23.59 -2.89 17.72
C GLN A 271 22.94 -1.53 17.91
N MET A 272 21.61 -1.46 17.89
CA MET A 272 20.87 -0.21 18.11
C MET A 272 21.08 0.34 19.53
N ARG A 273 21.05 -0.51 20.55
CA ARG A 273 21.29 -0.08 21.95
C ARG A 273 22.73 0.37 22.19
N GLU A 274 23.72 -0.26 21.57
CA GLU A 274 25.11 0.23 21.65
C GLU A 274 25.26 1.58 20.94
N LEU A 275 24.62 1.75 19.78
CA LEU A 275 24.64 2.99 19.01
C LEU A 275 24.04 4.17 19.81
N PHE A 276 22.93 3.92 20.52
CA PHE A 276 22.22 4.92 21.32
C PHE A 276 22.43 4.76 22.84
N LYS A 277 23.58 4.25 23.27
CA LYS A 277 23.87 4.00 24.70
C LYS A 277 23.82 5.26 25.59
N ASP A 278 24.05 6.43 25.00
CA ASP A 278 23.98 7.72 25.69
C ASP A 278 22.53 8.24 25.81
N PHE A 279 21.60 7.61 25.10
CA PHE A 279 20.16 7.94 25.06
C PHE A 279 19.31 6.66 25.12
N PRO A 280 19.45 5.81 26.15
CA PRO A 280 18.77 4.50 26.22
C PRO A 280 17.24 4.63 26.12
N GLU A 281 16.67 5.72 26.62
CA GLU A 281 15.24 6.00 26.55
C GLU A 281 14.70 6.10 25.11
N SER A 282 15.56 6.46 24.16
CA SER A 282 15.19 6.52 22.74
C SER A 282 14.90 5.14 22.15
N CYS A 283 15.61 4.11 22.62
CA CYS A 283 15.37 2.71 22.27
C CYS A 283 14.14 2.17 23.01
N ASP A 284 13.98 2.50 24.29
CA ASP A 284 12.83 2.05 25.09
C ASP A 284 11.51 2.61 24.55
N ASN A 285 11.52 3.85 24.03
CA ASN A 285 10.35 4.45 23.40
C ASN A 285 9.91 3.70 22.11
N THR A 286 10.80 2.93 21.46
CA THR A 286 10.39 2.08 20.33
C THR A 286 9.44 0.97 20.77
N LEU A 287 9.72 0.37 21.95
CA LEU A 287 8.90 -0.67 22.55
C LEU A 287 7.59 -0.10 23.09
N LEU A 288 7.63 1.10 23.67
CA LEU A 288 6.45 1.84 24.11
C LEU A 288 5.48 2.09 22.94
N ILE A 289 5.99 2.61 21.82
CA ILE A 289 5.17 2.84 20.62
C ILE A 289 4.63 1.51 20.09
N ALA A 290 5.47 0.47 20.04
CA ALA A 290 5.05 -0.85 19.61
C ALA A 290 3.94 -1.43 20.48
N GLU A 291 3.95 -1.21 21.79
CA GLU A 291 2.87 -1.60 22.70
C GLU A 291 1.57 -0.85 22.40
N ARG A 292 1.66 0.48 22.22
CA ARG A 292 0.53 1.37 21.94
C ARG A 292 -0.15 1.10 20.60
N CYS A 293 0.61 0.82 19.55
CA CYS A 293 0.09 0.62 18.20
C CYS A 293 -0.74 -0.66 18.10
N ASN A 294 -2.06 -0.59 17.94
CA ASN A 294 -2.95 -1.74 17.84
C ASN A 294 -3.93 -1.55 16.68
N THR A 295 -3.62 -2.17 15.53
CA THR A 295 -4.45 -2.10 14.32
C THR A 295 -4.96 -3.48 13.89
N THR A 296 -6.11 -3.46 13.22
CA THR A 296 -6.71 -4.64 12.60
C THR A 296 -7.08 -4.33 11.15
N MET A 297 -6.85 -5.30 10.25
CA MET A 297 -7.34 -5.24 8.87
C MET A 297 -8.72 -5.91 8.80
N ARG A 298 -9.64 -5.30 8.05
CA ARG A 298 -11.00 -5.83 7.86
C ARG A 298 -10.94 -6.97 6.84
N GLU A 299 -11.19 -8.19 7.31
CA GLU A 299 -11.22 -9.40 6.48
C GLU A 299 -12.55 -10.13 6.68
N GLY A 300 -13.05 -10.79 5.62
CA GLY A 300 -14.28 -11.59 5.68
C GLY A 300 -15.59 -10.79 5.77
N GLU A 301 -15.53 -9.46 5.66
CA GLU A 301 -16.71 -8.61 5.64
C GLU A 301 -17.33 -8.53 4.24
N ASN A 302 -18.66 -8.54 4.18
CA ASN A 302 -19.39 -8.32 2.94
C ASN A 302 -19.52 -6.81 2.66
N LEU A 303 -18.74 -6.31 1.71
CA LEU A 303 -18.72 -4.90 1.28
C LEU A 303 -19.37 -4.71 -0.10
N LEU A 304 -20.28 -5.61 -0.50
CA LEU A 304 -20.97 -5.51 -1.77
C LEU A 304 -21.77 -4.19 -1.87
N PRO A 305 -21.79 -3.54 -3.05
CA PRO A 305 -22.59 -2.34 -3.26
C PRO A 305 -24.08 -2.64 -3.05
N ARG A 306 -24.79 -1.68 -2.45
CA ARG A 306 -26.25 -1.74 -2.35
C ARG A 306 -26.88 -1.21 -3.63
N PHE A 307 -27.78 -1.97 -4.22
CA PHE A 307 -28.53 -1.59 -5.40
C PHE A 307 -29.78 -0.79 -5.00
N THR A 308 -30.01 0.35 -5.64
CA THR A 308 -31.22 1.14 -5.41
C THR A 308 -32.42 0.46 -6.08
N VAL A 309 -33.40 0.06 -5.28
CA VAL A 309 -34.65 -0.57 -5.75
C VAL A 309 -35.84 0.39 -5.63
N PRO A 310 -36.93 0.17 -6.41
CA PRO A 310 -38.14 0.97 -6.28
C PRO A 310 -38.77 0.92 -4.88
N ASN A 311 -39.54 1.95 -4.52
CA ASN A 311 -40.25 2.00 -3.24
C ASN A 311 -41.14 0.77 -3.03
N GLY A 312 -40.99 0.11 -1.89
CA GLY A 312 -41.73 -1.09 -1.53
C GLY A 312 -41.08 -2.41 -1.95
N GLU A 313 -39.95 -2.37 -2.65
CA GLU A 313 -39.15 -3.55 -3.01
C GLU A 313 -37.92 -3.69 -2.09
N THR A 314 -37.42 -4.91 -1.95
CA THR A 314 -36.07 -5.22 -1.42
C THR A 314 -35.16 -5.66 -2.58
N GLU A 315 -33.84 -5.77 -2.36
CA GLU A 315 -32.96 -6.36 -3.38
C GLU A 315 -33.38 -7.79 -3.73
N ASP A 316 -33.84 -8.56 -2.75
CA ASP A 316 -34.35 -9.92 -2.92
C ASP A 316 -35.60 -9.92 -3.82
N SER A 317 -36.64 -9.15 -3.46
CA SER A 317 -37.89 -9.12 -4.22
C SER A 317 -37.69 -8.56 -5.63
N TRP A 318 -36.80 -7.56 -5.75
CA TRP A 318 -36.45 -6.98 -7.03
C TRP A 318 -35.67 -7.95 -7.92
N LEU A 319 -34.71 -8.70 -7.37
CA LEU A 319 -33.99 -9.74 -8.11
C LEU A 319 -34.96 -10.80 -8.64
N ILE A 320 -35.84 -11.33 -7.78
CA ILE A 320 -36.85 -12.33 -8.17
C ILE A 320 -37.69 -11.80 -9.33
N LYS A 321 -38.18 -10.57 -9.22
CA LYS A 321 -39.00 -9.92 -10.24
C LYS A 321 -38.26 -9.75 -11.56
N GLN A 322 -37.04 -9.21 -11.53
CA GLN A 322 -36.23 -8.98 -12.73
C GLN A 322 -35.84 -10.29 -13.41
N ALA A 323 -35.49 -11.32 -12.64
CA ALA A 323 -35.14 -12.62 -13.17
C ALA A 323 -36.35 -13.29 -13.86
N ASN A 324 -37.53 -13.27 -13.24
CA ASN A 324 -38.75 -13.81 -13.87
C ASN A 324 -39.14 -13.05 -15.15
N LEU A 325 -39.09 -11.71 -15.13
CA LEU A 325 -39.36 -10.89 -16.32
C LEU A 325 -38.36 -11.17 -17.44
N GLY A 326 -37.09 -11.28 -17.09
CA GLY A 326 -36.00 -11.59 -18.02
C GLY A 326 -36.16 -12.97 -18.67
N LEU A 327 -36.48 -14.00 -17.87
CA LEU A 327 -36.73 -15.35 -18.37
C LEU A 327 -37.95 -15.39 -19.30
N ALA A 328 -39.05 -14.75 -18.89
CA ALA A 328 -40.27 -14.65 -19.70
C ALA A 328 -39.98 -14.00 -21.06
N LYS A 329 -39.17 -12.93 -21.10
CA LYS A 329 -38.77 -12.27 -22.34
C LYS A 329 -37.94 -13.20 -23.25
N LYS A 330 -36.98 -13.95 -22.68
CA LYS A 330 -36.14 -14.89 -23.43
C LYS A 330 -36.90 -16.09 -23.97
N MET A 331 -37.97 -16.50 -23.29
CA MET A 331 -38.81 -17.65 -23.66
C MET A 331 -40.12 -17.26 -24.35
N ALA A 332 -40.25 -16.00 -24.80
CA ALA A 332 -41.47 -15.48 -25.44
C ALA A 332 -42.76 -15.79 -24.63
N GLY A 333 -42.67 -15.71 -23.30
CA GLY A 333 -43.76 -15.94 -22.36
C GLY A 333 -44.10 -17.42 -22.07
N LYS A 334 -43.44 -18.38 -22.72
CA LYS A 334 -43.69 -19.82 -22.52
C LYS A 334 -42.53 -20.46 -21.77
N ILE A 335 -42.55 -20.36 -20.45
CA ILE A 335 -41.49 -20.91 -19.57
C ILE A 335 -41.78 -22.40 -19.28
N PRO A 336 -40.91 -23.34 -19.66
CA PRO A 336 -41.07 -24.74 -19.30
C PRO A 336 -40.92 -24.97 -17.78
N PRO A 337 -41.60 -25.97 -17.18
CA PRO A 337 -41.55 -26.22 -15.73
C PRO A 337 -40.12 -26.39 -15.19
N ASN A 338 -39.27 -27.15 -15.89
CA ASN A 338 -37.88 -27.38 -15.48
C ASN A 338 -37.02 -26.10 -15.49
N TYR A 339 -37.39 -25.07 -16.26
CA TYR A 339 -36.73 -23.77 -16.21
C TYR A 339 -37.18 -22.95 -15.01
N GLN A 340 -38.48 -22.96 -14.70
CA GLN A 340 -39.00 -22.26 -13.53
C GLN A 340 -38.44 -22.87 -12.24
N GLU A 341 -38.45 -24.20 -12.11
CA GLU A 341 -37.88 -24.92 -10.97
C GLU A 341 -36.39 -24.59 -10.77
N ARG A 342 -35.62 -24.55 -11.86
CA ARG A 342 -34.21 -24.16 -11.81
C ARG A 342 -34.03 -22.70 -11.41
N LEU A 343 -34.86 -21.79 -11.92
CA LEU A 343 -34.79 -20.37 -11.60
C LEU A 343 -35.07 -20.15 -10.11
N ASP A 344 -36.12 -20.77 -9.59
CA ASP A 344 -36.53 -20.63 -8.18
C ASP A 344 -35.46 -21.18 -7.23
N PHE A 345 -34.87 -22.33 -7.55
CA PHE A 345 -33.73 -22.90 -6.80
C PHE A 345 -32.52 -21.95 -6.75
N GLU A 346 -32.11 -21.42 -7.90
CA GLU A 346 -30.96 -20.51 -7.97
C GLU A 346 -31.22 -19.21 -7.21
N LEU A 347 -32.42 -18.63 -7.32
CA LEU A 347 -32.83 -17.43 -6.60
C LEU A 347 -32.80 -17.65 -5.08
N GLU A 348 -33.32 -18.78 -4.60
CA GLU A 348 -33.28 -19.13 -3.18
C GLU A 348 -31.83 -19.18 -2.66
N VAL A 349 -30.93 -19.83 -3.40
CA VAL A 349 -29.51 -19.93 -3.04
C VAL A 349 -28.87 -18.54 -3.00
N MET A 350 -29.07 -17.70 -4.02
CA MET A 350 -28.48 -16.36 -4.08
C MET A 350 -28.96 -15.46 -2.95
N ILE A 351 -30.26 -15.51 -2.61
CA ILE A 351 -30.85 -14.74 -1.51
C ILE A 351 -30.29 -15.22 -0.17
N LYS A 352 -30.25 -16.54 0.06
CA LYS A 352 -29.70 -17.13 1.29
C LYS A 352 -28.22 -16.75 1.51
N MET A 353 -27.46 -16.61 0.43
CA MET A 353 -26.04 -16.21 0.50
C MET A 353 -25.83 -14.69 0.59
N GLY A 354 -26.88 -13.88 0.43
CA GLY A 354 -26.79 -12.41 0.52
C GLY A 354 -26.14 -11.76 -0.71
N PHE A 355 -26.32 -12.34 -1.90
CA PHE A 355 -25.83 -11.81 -3.18
C PHE A 355 -26.83 -11.07 -4.09
N PRO A 356 -28.11 -10.79 -3.75
CA PRO A 356 -29.02 -10.12 -4.69
C PRO A 356 -28.52 -8.78 -5.23
N GLY A 357 -27.99 -7.90 -4.37
CA GLY A 357 -27.41 -6.62 -4.79
C GLY A 357 -26.30 -6.77 -5.84
N TYR A 358 -25.43 -7.78 -5.68
CA TYR A 358 -24.36 -8.07 -6.64
C TYR A 358 -24.88 -8.41 -8.04
N PHE A 359 -25.86 -9.32 -8.13
CA PHE A 359 -26.45 -9.70 -9.41
C PHE A 359 -27.21 -8.53 -10.06
N LEU A 360 -27.88 -7.70 -9.27
CA LEU A 360 -28.56 -6.50 -9.75
C LEU A 360 -27.58 -5.47 -10.32
N VAL A 361 -26.45 -5.23 -9.65
CA VAL A 361 -25.38 -4.35 -10.15
C VAL A 361 -24.80 -4.87 -11.47
N VAL A 362 -24.45 -6.14 -11.53
CA VAL A 362 -23.87 -6.75 -12.74
C VAL A 362 -24.86 -6.74 -13.91
N SER A 363 -26.12 -7.05 -13.65
CA SER A 363 -27.22 -6.96 -14.61
C SER A 363 -27.37 -5.55 -15.17
N ASP A 364 -27.34 -4.55 -14.30
CA ASP A 364 -27.48 -3.16 -14.66
C ASP A 364 -26.35 -2.67 -15.58
N LEU A 365 -25.10 -2.99 -15.28
CA LEU A 365 -23.96 -2.71 -16.16
C LEU A 365 -24.15 -3.36 -17.54
N CYS A 366 -24.60 -4.61 -17.59
CA CYS A 366 -24.84 -5.31 -18.86
C CYS A 366 -26.00 -4.71 -19.66
N ASN A 367 -27.06 -4.25 -18.99
CA ASN A 367 -28.22 -3.65 -19.62
C ASN A 367 -27.90 -2.27 -20.17
N HIS A 368 -27.23 -1.43 -19.39
CA HIS A 368 -26.77 -0.12 -19.84
C HIS A 368 -25.90 -0.24 -21.08
N ALA A 369 -24.92 -1.15 -21.08
CA ALA A 369 -24.08 -1.41 -22.23
C ALA A 369 -24.90 -1.67 -23.51
N ARG A 370 -25.92 -2.55 -23.42
CA ARG A 370 -26.79 -2.86 -24.58
C ARG A 370 -27.64 -1.68 -25.00
N GLU A 371 -28.19 -0.90 -24.08
CA GLU A 371 -29.01 0.29 -24.35
C GLU A 371 -28.25 1.34 -25.14
N VAL A 372 -26.96 1.54 -24.84
CA VAL A 372 -26.09 2.52 -25.53
C VAL A 372 -25.27 1.90 -26.67
N GLY A 373 -25.62 0.67 -27.08
CA GLY A 373 -25.03 -0.01 -28.24
C GLY A 373 -23.59 -0.53 -28.02
N ILE A 374 -23.14 -0.70 -26.79
CA ILE A 374 -21.89 -1.41 -26.45
C ILE A 374 -22.16 -2.92 -26.52
N ARG A 375 -21.33 -3.62 -27.28
CA ARG A 375 -21.41 -5.09 -27.38
C ARG A 375 -20.95 -5.72 -26.07
N VAL A 376 -21.77 -6.61 -25.53
CA VAL A 376 -21.47 -7.43 -24.36
C VAL A 376 -21.22 -8.86 -24.82
N GLY A 377 -20.15 -9.48 -24.32
CA GLY A 377 -19.85 -10.88 -24.62
C GLY A 377 -20.93 -11.83 -24.11
N PRO A 378 -20.92 -13.10 -24.55
CA PRO A 378 -21.87 -14.12 -24.09
C PRO A 378 -21.68 -14.53 -22.62
N GLY A 379 -20.64 -14.02 -21.94
CA GLY A 379 -20.23 -14.37 -20.59
C GLY A 379 -19.09 -15.39 -20.58
N ARG A 380 -18.21 -15.31 -19.58
CA ARG A 380 -17.09 -16.23 -19.36
C ARG A 380 -17.11 -16.82 -17.95
N GLY A 381 -16.28 -17.84 -17.73
CA GLY A 381 -16.14 -18.50 -16.43
C GLY A 381 -17.40 -19.26 -16.01
N SER A 382 -17.54 -19.45 -14.69
CA SER A 382 -18.63 -20.24 -14.10
C SER A 382 -19.99 -19.57 -14.18
N ALA A 383 -20.06 -18.24 -14.28
CA ALA A 383 -21.32 -17.48 -14.35
C ALA A 383 -22.26 -17.95 -15.49
N ALA A 384 -21.70 -18.54 -16.57
CA ALA A 384 -22.47 -19.11 -17.67
C ALA A 384 -23.37 -20.30 -17.27
N GLY A 385 -23.13 -20.94 -16.10
CA GLY A 385 -23.95 -22.03 -15.57
C GLY A 385 -25.22 -21.60 -14.83
N SER A 386 -25.45 -20.30 -14.67
CA SER A 386 -26.57 -19.73 -13.92
C SER A 386 -27.72 -19.32 -14.85
N LEU A 387 -28.91 -19.88 -14.59
CA LEU A 387 -30.14 -19.48 -15.26
C LEU A 387 -30.59 -18.09 -14.83
N VAL A 388 -30.31 -17.67 -13.60
CA VAL A 388 -30.54 -16.28 -13.15
C VAL A 388 -29.67 -15.32 -13.95
N SER A 389 -28.38 -15.62 -14.14
CA SER A 389 -27.47 -14.80 -14.95
C SER A 389 -27.93 -14.73 -16.41
N TYR A 390 -28.40 -15.84 -16.97
CA TYR A 390 -29.01 -15.83 -18.30
C TYR A 390 -30.26 -14.96 -18.33
N SER A 391 -31.16 -15.10 -17.37
CA SER A 391 -32.44 -14.37 -17.32
C SER A 391 -32.23 -12.86 -17.20
N LEU A 392 -31.30 -12.43 -16.35
CA LEU A 392 -30.93 -11.02 -16.18
C LEU A 392 -30.14 -10.44 -17.36
N GLY A 393 -29.74 -11.27 -18.33
CA GLY A 393 -28.90 -10.84 -19.44
C GLY A 393 -27.45 -10.58 -19.04
N ILE A 394 -26.98 -11.12 -17.92
CA ILE A 394 -25.55 -11.14 -17.59
C ILE A 394 -24.81 -12.06 -18.55
N THR A 395 -25.41 -13.21 -18.87
CA THR A 395 -24.89 -14.17 -19.85
C THR A 395 -25.82 -14.30 -21.06
N GLY A 396 -25.23 -14.70 -22.19
CA GLY A 396 -25.91 -14.91 -23.47
C GLY A 396 -26.27 -16.37 -23.76
N LEU A 397 -25.81 -17.32 -22.93
CA LEU A 397 -25.99 -18.76 -23.14
C LEU A 397 -27.07 -19.34 -22.24
N ASP A 398 -27.93 -20.19 -22.81
CA ASP A 398 -28.93 -20.95 -22.06
C ASP A 398 -28.25 -22.14 -21.35
N PRO A 399 -28.13 -22.13 -20.02
CA PRO A 399 -27.39 -23.16 -19.29
C PRO A 399 -28.05 -24.52 -19.35
N ILE A 400 -29.39 -24.59 -19.40
CA ILE A 400 -30.11 -25.87 -19.43
C ILE A 400 -29.91 -26.55 -20.78
N LYS A 401 -29.99 -25.78 -21.88
CA LYS A 401 -29.76 -26.31 -23.23
C LYS A 401 -28.37 -26.94 -23.40
N PHE A 402 -27.36 -26.37 -22.76
CA PHE A 402 -25.97 -26.82 -22.87
C PHE A 402 -25.48 -27.69 -21.70
N GLY A 403 -26.37 -28.05 -20.76
CA GLY A 403 -26.01 -28.90 -19.62
C GLY A 403 -25.02 -28.26 -18.65
N LEU A 404 -25.07 -26.93 -18.50
CA LEU A 404 -24.20 -26.18 -17.59
C LEU A 404 -24.76 -26.19 -16.15
N LEU A 405 -23.87 -26.42 -15.19
CA LEU A 405 -24.22 -26.63 -13.78
C LEU A 405 -24.10 -25.34 -12.97
N PHE A 406 -25.13 -25.04 -12.17
CA PHE A 406 -25.15 -23.86 -11.30
C PHE A 406 -24.22 -24.03 -10.10
N GLU A 407 -24.13 -25.24 -9.57
CA GLU A 407 -23.35 -25.60 -8.39
C GLU A 407 -21.84 -25.44 -8.62
N ARG A 408 -21.41 -25.44 -9.89
CA ARG A 408 -20.04 -25.09 -10.29
C ARG A 408 -19.76 -23.59 -10.14
N PHE A 409 -20.80 -22.75 -10.17
CA PHE A 409 -20.72 -21.32 -9.96
C PHE A 409 -20.96 -20.93 -8.50
N LEU A 410 -22.08 -21.34 -7.94
CA LEU A 410 -22.43 -21.10 -6.55
C LEU A 410 -22.80 -22.44 -5.90
N ASN A 411 -21.93 -22.90 -5.02
CA ASN A 411 -22.18 -24.11 -4.26
C ASN A 411 -22.96 -23.78 -2.97
N PRO A 412 -24.19 -24.28 -2.78
CA PRO A 412 -24.98 -24.03 -1.57
C PRO A 412 -24.30 -24.49 -0.26
N GLU A 413 -23.41 -25.47 -0.32
CA GLU A 413 -22.69 -26.02 0.83
C GLU A 413 -21.44 -25.20 1.20
N ARG A 414 -21.00 -24.29 0.32
CA ARG A 414 -19.81 -23.46 0.54
C ARG A 414 -20.09 -22.01 0.18
N ILE A 415 -20.27 -21.18 1.20
CA ILE A 415 -20.40 -19.73 1.01
C ILE A 415 -19.04 -19.16 0.58
N SER A 416 -18.94 -18.81 -0.70
CA SER A 416 -17.84 -18.06 -1.29
C SER A 416 -18.39 -16.94 -2.15
N MET A 417 -17.69 -15.81 -2.20
CA MET A 417 -18.06 -14.69 -3.06
C MET A 417 -18.02 -15.13 -4.53
N PRO A 418 -19.11 -14.96 -5.31
CA PRO A 418 -19.09 -15.25 -6.73
C PRO A 418 -18.23 -14.25 -7.47
N ASP A 419 -17.54 -14.72 -8.50
CA ASP A 419 -16.78 -13.89 -9.42
C ASP A 419 -17.45 -13.89 -10.80
N ILE A 420 -18.04 -12.76 -11.18
CA ILE A 420 -18.65 -12.52 -12.48
C ILE A 420 -17.80 -11.52 -13.25
N ASP A 421 -17.07 -12.09 -14.18
CA ASP A 421 -16.26 -11.40 -15.14
C ASP A 421 -17.09 -10.94 -16.35
N LEU A 422 -17.03 -9.63 -16.66
CA LEU A 422 -17.75 -9.05 -17.79
C LEU A 422 -16.82 -8.78 -18.98
N ASP A 423 -17.34 -9.06 -20.18
CA ASP A 423 -16.70 -8.81 -21.47
C ASP A 423 -17.44 -7.70 -22.21
N PHE A 424 -16.74 -6.62 -22.54
CA PHE A 424 -17.27 -5.50 -23.33
C PHE A 424 -16.37 -5.22 -24.53
N ASP A 425 -16.87 -4.47 -25.51
CA ASP A 425 -16.04 -3.89 -26.58
C ASP A 425 -14.93 -3.03 -25.95
N GLU A 426 -13.68 -3.44 -26.12
CA GLU A 426 -12.49 -2.82 -25.52
C GLU A 426 -12.44 -1.31 -25.79
N ARG A 427 -12.85 -0.89 -26.99
CA ARG A 427 -12.81 0.52 -27.43
C ARG A 427 -13.74 1.42 -26.62
N ARG A 428 -14.74 0.83 -25.95
CA ARG A 428 -15.77 1.54 -25.16
C ARG A 428 -15.69 1.19 -23.67
N ARG A 429 -14.62 0.53 -23.21
CA ARG A 429 -14.41 0.18 -21.80
C ARG A 429 -14.48 1.42 -20.89
N SER A 430 -13.91 2.54 -21.31
CA SER A 430 -13.91 3.79 -20.53
C SER A 430 -15.32 4.32 -20.28
N GLU A 431 -16.25 4.12 -21.21
CA GLU A 431 -17.66 4.53 -21.04
C GLU A 431 -18.36 3.70 -19.96
N MET A 432 -18.08 2.39 -19.90
CA MET A 432 -18.60 1.52 -18.84
C MET A 432 -18.05 1.89 -17.46
N ILE A 433 -16.76 2.24 -17.39
CA ILE A 433 -16.14 2.73 -16.14
C ILE A 433 -16.81 4.04 -15.73
N GLN A 434 -16.97 4.99 -16.65
CA GLN A 434 -17.63 6.27 -16.38
C GLN A 434 -19.08 6.08 -15.90
N TYR A 435 -19.83 5.18 -16.52
CA TYR A 435 -21.18 4.84 -16.08
C TYR A 435 -21.20 4.30 -14.65
N ALA A 436 -20.32 3.33 -14.36
CA ALA A 436 -20.20 2.77 -13.02
C ALA A 436 -19.85 3.86 -11.99
N THR A 437 -18.88 4.73 -12.30
CA THR A 437 -18.50 5.87 -11.45
C THR A 437 -19.66 6.83 -11.21
N THR A 438 -20.36 7.26 -12.26
CA THR A 438 -21.49 8.19 -12.12
C THR A 438 -22.66 7.57 -11.35
N LYS A 439 -22.92 6.27 -11.54
CA LYS A 439 -24.06 5.59 -10.93
C LYS A 439 -23.82 5.17 -9.48
N TYR A 440 -22.63 4.66 -9.18
CA TYR A 440 -22.33 4.05 -7.88
C TYR A 440 -21.48 4.93 -6.97
N GLY A 441 -21.03 6.09 -7.45
CA GLY A 441 -20.28 7.10 -6.69
C GLY A 441 -18.81 7.15 -7.08
N ASP A 442 -18.28 8.36 -7.26
CA ASP A 442 -16.87 8.62 -7.54
C ASP A 442 -15.96 8.27 -6.35
N ASP A 443 -16.49 8.33 -5.13
CA ASP A 443 -15.85 7.94 -3.87
C ASP A 443 -15.84 6.41 -3.62
N ARG A 444 -16.49 5.61 -4.49
CA ARG A 444 -16.69 4.16 -4.30
C ARG A 444 -16.25 3.30 -5.49
N VAL A 445 -15.91 3.93 -6.60
CA VAL A 445 -15.50 3.23 -7.83
C VAL A 445 -14.05 3.60 -8.14
N ALA A 446 -13.18 2.60 -8.10
CA ALA A 446 -11.76 2.74 -8.47
C ALA A 446 -11.31 1.54 -9.30
N GLN A 447 -10.23 1.72 -10.07
CA GLN A 447 -9.56 0.61 -10.74
C GLN A 447 -8.56 -0.04 -9.80
N ILE A 448 -8.40 -1.36 -9.92
CA ILE A 448 -7.43 -2.12 -9.14
C ILE A 448 -6.03 -1.88 -9.71
N ILE A 449 -5.07 -1.55 -8.84
CA ILE A 449 -3.66 -1.35 -9.20
C ILE A 449 -3.01 -2.68 -9.62
N THR A 450 -2.00 -2.60 -10.48
CA THR A 450 -1.11 -3.73 -10.80
C THR A 450 0.33 -3.28 -10.60
N TYR A 451 1.09 -4.02 -9.79
CA TYR A 451 2.49 -3.71 -9.54
C TYR A 451 3.39 -4.38 -10.60
N GLY A 452 4.14 -3.55 -11.32
CA GLY A 452 5.14 -4.01 -12.28
C GLY A 452 6.38 -4.53 -11.55
N THR A 453 6.60 -5.84 -11.56
CA THR A 453 7.80 -6.47 -10.98
C THR A 453 8.90 -6.61 -12.02
N ILE A 454 10.15 -6.33 -11.64
CA ILE A 454 11.31 -6.50 -12.53
C ILE A 454 11.48 -8.00 -12.83
N LYS A 455 11.18 -8.40 -14.07
CA LYS A 455 11.28 -9.80 -14.53
C LYS A 455 12.72 -10.16 -14.90
N SER A 456 13.03 -11.45 -14.96
CA SER A 456 14.40 -11.98 -15.15
C SER A 456 15.14 -11.36 -16.34
N LYS A 457 14.49 -11.25 -17.52
CA LYS A 457 15.11 -10.61 -18.69
C LYS A 457 15.44 -9.14 -18.44
N GLN A 458 14.52 -8.41 -17.82
CA GLN A 458 14.71 -6.99 -17.52
C GLN A 458 15.80 -6.79 -16.46
N ALA A 459 15.83 -7.62 -15.41
CA ALA A 459 16.88 -7.60 -14.39
C ALA A 459 18.30 -7.78 -14.98
N ILE A 460 18.47 -8.70 -15.93
CA ILE A 460 19.76 -8.87 -16.64
C ILE A 460 20.12 -7.62 -17.43
N LYS A 461 19.17 -7.05 -18.18
CA LYS A 461 19.41 -5.83 -18.97
C LYS A 461 19.76 -4.64 -18.08
N ASP A 462 19.02 -4.45 -17.00
CA ASP A 462 19.28 -3.38 -16.04
C ASP A 462 20.63 -3.54 -15.36
N SER A 463 21.00 -4.76 -14.95
CA SER A 463 22.33 -5.06 -14.41
C SER A 463 23.43 -4.71 -15.42
N THR A 464 23.29 -5.11 -16.69
CA THR A 464 24.30 -4.80 -17.72
C THR A 464 24.43 -3.29 -17.97
N ARG A 465 23.31 -2.56 -17.95
CA ARG A 465 23.27 -1.11 -18.11
C ARG A 465 23.96 -0.40 -16.95
N VAL A 466 23.61 -0.75 -15.71
CA VAL A 466 24.15 -0.12 -14.51
C VAL A 466 25.66 -0.37 -14.36
N LEU A 467 26.12 -1.54 -14.79
CA LEU A 467 27.54 -1.90 -14.85
C LEU A 467 28.29 -1.25 -16.04
N GLY A 468 27.62 -0.49 -16.90
CA GLY A 468 28.23 0.22 -18.03
C GLY A 468 28.60 -0.68 -19.22
N TYR A 469 28.07 -1.90 -19.30
CA TYR A 469 28.30 -2.77 -20.45
C TYR A 469 27.50 -2.33 -21.68
N PRO A 470 27.97 -2.66 -22.90
CA PRO A 470 27.22 -2.37 -24.12
C PRO A 470 25.86 -3.08 -24.14
N TYR A 471 24.83 -2.38 -24.63
CA TYR A 471 23.46 -2.92 -24.76
C TYR A 471 23.41 -4.30 -25.44
N ALA A 472 24.27 -4.53 -26.44
CA ALA A 472 24.37 -5.80 -27.15
C ALA A 472 24.69 -7.01 -26.24
N LEU A 473 25.41 -6.79 -25.13
CA LEU A 473 25.70 -7.85 -24.16
C LEU A 473 24.43 -8.29 -23.43
N GLY A 474 23.62 -7.35 -22.94
CA GLY A 474 22.34 -7.65 -22.29
C GLY A 474 21.37 -8.39 -23.23
N GLU A 475 21.28 -7.97 -24.48
CA GLU A 475 20.50 -8.68 -25.51
C GLU A 475 21.01 -10.11 -25.73
N LYS A 476 22.32 -10.30 -25.84
CA LYS A 476 22.92 -11.63 -26.01
C LYS A 476 22.63 -12.53 -24.81
N LEU A 477 22.77 -12.03 -23.60
CA LEU A 477 22.51 -12.79 -22.37
C LEU A 477 21.03 -13.18 -22.25
N THR A 478 20.11 -12.25 -22.49
CA THR A 478 18.67 -12.54 -22.40
C THR A 478 18.17 -13.54 -23.45
N LYS A 479 18.82 -13.63 -24.62
CA LYS A 479 18.53 -14.65 -25.64
C LYS A 479 19.03 -16.05 -25.29
N SER A 480 19.99 -16.15 -24.36
CA SER A 480 20.46 -17.45 -23.85
C SER A 480 19.54 -18.06 -22.80
N LEU A 481 18.56 -17.30 -22.30
CA LEU A 481 17.56 -17.83 -21.37
C LEU A 481 16.62 -18.83 -22.08
N PRO A 482 16.14 -19.86 -21.37
CA PRO A 482 15.10 -20.75 -21.86
C PRO A 482 13.87 -19.97 -22.37
N PRO A 483 13.17 -20.50 -23.39
CA PRO A 483 11.94 -19.90 -23.88
C PRO A 483 10.87 -19.89 -22.78
N SER A 484 10.02 -18.88 -22.81
CA SER A 484 8.93 -18.71 -21.85
C SER A 484 7.92 -19.86 -21.96
N VAL A 485 7.50 -20.43 -20.84
CA VAL A 485 6.47 -21.48 -20.80
C VAL A 485 5.14 -20.83 -20.40
N MET A 486 4.16 -20.85 -21.31
CA MET A 486 2.84 -20.21 -21.10
C MET A 486 2.95 -18.72 -20.70
N GLY A 487 3.89 -17.99 -21.33
CA GLY A 487 4.12 -16.57 -21.04
C GLY A 487 4.88 -16.30 -19.74
N LYS A 488 5.36 -17.34 -19.02
CA LYS A 488 6.20 -17.20 -17.83
C LYS A 488 7.66 -17.45 -18.20
N ASP A 489 8.49 -16.43 -17.99
CA ASP A 489 9.95 -16.57 -18.05
C ASP A 489 10.46 -17.31 -16.80
N ILE A 490 11.56 -18.06 -16.93
CA ILE A 490 12.27 -18.67 -15.80
C ILE A 490 12.77 -17.58 -14.82
N SER A 491 12.74 -17.84 -13.52
CA SER A 491 13.33 -16.93 -12.51
C SER A 491 14.86 -16.96 -12.58
N LEU A 492 15.53 -15.90 -12.10
CA LEU A 492 17.00 -15.90 -12.03
C LEU A 492 17.54 -16.99 -11.08
N ALA A 493 16.88 -17.22 -9.94
CA ALA A 493 17.22 -18.32 -9.03
C ALA A 493 16.90 -19.73 -9.58
N GLY A 494 16.21 -19.82 -10.71
CA GLY A 494 16.05 -21.08 -11.45
C GLY A 494 17.12 -21.26 -12.54
N VAL A 495 17.92 -20.24 -12.81
CA VAL A 495 19.01 -20.23 -13.81
C VAL A 495 20.36 -20.42 -13.14
N PHE A 496 20.59 -19.74 -12.03
CA PHE A 496 21.75 -19.86 -11.13
C PHE A 496 21.35 -20.68 -9.91
#